data_AF-A0A9Q1BBP0-F1
#
_entry.id   AF-A0A9Q1BBP0-F1
#
_cell.length_a   1.000
_cell.length_b   1.000
_cell.length_c   1.000
_cell.angle_alpha   90.00
_cell.angle_beta   90.00
_cell.angle_gamma   90.00
#
_symmetry.space_group_name_H-M   'P 1'
#
loop_
_entity.id
_entity.type
_entity.pdbx_description
1 polymer ?
#
loop_
_entity_poly.entity_id
_entity_poly.type
_entity_poly.pdbx_seq_one_letter_code
_entity_poly.pdbx_strand_id
1 'polypeptide(L)'
;MKITTLLPILLNTEDGLQGIRLVDGSSDSSGRVEVFMNGGWRTVCDDGWDLEDAIVVCRQLGYQNATSAPRRAFFGQGIGPIWKTDLQCTGSEASLTECSQRSLRKSYCNHYEDAGVACEGKKDHFRLRKLSESDKETKTSELHLFRVLIAVRILVVYIFINLSGIVSYYILFVKKSYGMLKFRQNIKS
;
A
#
# COMPACT_ATOMS: atom_id res chain seq x y z
N MET A 1 -26.41 9.37 9.39
CA MET A 1 -25.89 7.99 9.45
C MET A 1 -24.49 8.00 8.85
N LYS A 2 -23.46 8.28 9.66
CA LYS A 2 -22.07 8.34 9.19
C LYS A 2 -21.51 6.93 9.26
N ILE A 3 -21.24 6.34 8.10
CA ILE A 3 -20.59 5.05 7.97
C ILE A 3 -19.12 5.24 8.35
N THR A 4 -18.79 5.01 9.62
CA THR A 4 -17.42 4.84 10.12
C THR A 4 -16.96 3.43 9.78
N THR A 5 -16.58 3.20 8.53
CA THR A 5 -15.71 2.07 8.19
C THR A 5 -14.28 2.53 8.36
N LEU A 6 -13.75 2.34 9.56
CA LEU A 6 -12.30 2.25 9.75
C LEU A 6 -11.86 1.00 8.97
N LEU A 7 -11.24 1.23 7.82
CA LEU A 7 -10.46 0.20 7.14
C LEU A 7 -9.50 -0.40 8.17
N PRO A 8 -9.52 -1.72 8.44
CA PRO A 8 -8.38 -2.34 9.08
C PRO A 8 -7.17 -2.04 8.18
N ILE A 9 -6.02 -1.79 8.78
CA ILE A 9 -4.77 -1.53 8.06
C ILE A 9 -4.46 -2.80 7.25
N LEU A 10 -4.94 -2.83 6.01
CA LEU A 10 -4.65 -3.88 5.04
C LEU A 10 -3.41 -3.39 4.28
N LEU A 11 -2.23 -3.80 4.75
CA LEU A 11 -1.04 -3.71 3.93
C LEU A 11 -1.15 -4.82 2.89
N ASN A 12 -1.51 -4.44 1.66
CA ASN A 12 -1.45 -5.33 0.49
C ASN A 12 0.02 -5.57 0.15
N THR A 13 0.63 -6.56 0.79
CA THR A 13 1.78 -7.27 0.25
C THR A 13 1.28 -8.42 -0.61
N GLU A 14 2.02 -8.76 -1.67
CA GLU A 14 1.72 -9.90 -2.56
C GLU A 14 1.72 -11.27 -1.83
N ASP A 15 2.14 -11.30 -0.57
CA ASP A 15 1.83 -12.35 0.40
C ASP A 15 0.62 -11.94 1.23
N GLY A 16 -0.43 -12.78 1.22
CA GLY A 16 -1.78 -12.49 1.68
C GLY A 16 -1.93 -11.59 2.91
N LEU A 17 -2.97 -10.75 2.89
CA LEU A 17 -3.39 -9.82 3.95
C LEU A 17 -2.91 -10.23 5.35
N GLN A 18 -1.95 -9.49 5.89
CA GLN A 18 -1.47 -9.60 7.27
C GLN A 18 -1.94 -8.38 8.06
N GLY A 19 -2.42 -8.59 9.28
CA GLY A 19 -2.94 -7.51 10.12
C GLY A 19 -2.87 -7.85 11.59
N ILE A 20 -2.93 -6.83 12.45
CA ILE A 20 -2.95 -6.98 13.91
C ILE A 20 -4.03 -6.07 14.49
N ARG A 21 -4.75 -6.55 15.51
CA ARG A 21 -5.76 -5.76 16.23
C ARG A 21 -5.77 -6.09 17.72
N LEU A 22 -6.33 -5.16 18.49
CA LEU A 22 -6.65 -5.35 19.91
C LEU A 22 -8.17 -5.47 20.06
N VAL A 23 -8.62 -6.43 20.86
CA VAL A 23 -10.05 -6.72 21.09
C VAL A 23 -10.34 -6.78 22.58
N ASP A 24 -11.56 -6.41 22.99
CA ASP A 24 -12.09 -6.51 24.36
C ASP A 24 -11.31 -5.73 25.45
N GLY A 25 -10.47 -4.77 25.04
CA GLY A 25 -9.90 -3.79 25.96
C GLY A 25 -10.89 -2.68 26.33
N SER A 26 -10.57 -1.95 27.40
CA SER A 26 -11.34 -0.77 27.83
C SER A 26 -11.09 0.47 26.96
N SER A 27 -10.11 0.40 26.05
CA SER A 27 -9.72 1.48 25.13
C SER A 27 -9.00 0.91 23.91
N ASP A 28 -8.85 1.73 22.86
CA ASP A 28 -8.15 1.37 21.61
C ASP A 28 -6.65 1.05 21.81
N SER A 29 -6.08 1.37 22.97
CA SER A 29 -4.68 1.12 23.32
C SER A 29 -4.49 -0.11 24.19
N SER A 30 -5.52 -0.94 24.37
CA SER A 30 -5.42 -2.15 25.19
C SER A 30 -6.32 -3.24 24.64
N GLY A 31 -5.99 -4.50 24.91
CA GLY A 31 -6.86 -5.62 24.56
C GLY A 31 -6.09 -6.92 24.30
N ARG A 32 -6.86 -7.99 24.03
CA ARG A 32 -6.35 -9.26 23.53
C ARG A 32 -5.74 -9.04 22.15
N VAL A 33 -4.57 -9.61 21.91
CA VAL A 33 -3.87 -9.52 20.63
C VAL A 33 -4.44 -10.55 19.66
N GLU A 34 -4.89 -10.09 18.50
CA GLU A 34 -5.29 -10.95 17.40
C GLU A 34 -4.54 -10.59 16.12
N VAL A 35 -4.08 -11.62 15.42
CA VAL A 35 -3.32 -11.51 14.17
C VAL A 35 -4.10 -12.13 13.02
N PHE A 36 -4.18 -11.42 11.90
CA PHE A 36 -4.83 -11.88 10.69
C PHE A 36 -3.80 -12.55 9.80
N MET A 37 -4.00 -13.83 9.50
CA MET A 37 -3.14 -14.63 8.64
C MET A 37 -3.95 -15.69 7.89
N ASN A 38 -3.61 -15.89 6.61
CA ASN A 38 -4.24 -16.90 5.76
C ASN A 38 -5.78 -16.79 5.75
N GLY A 39 -6.30 -15.56 5.70
CA GLY A 39 -7.74 -15.29 5.59
C GLY A 39 -8.53 -15.37 6.91
N GLY A 40 -7.88 -15.53 8.07
CA GLY A 40 -8.57 -15.62 9.36
C GLY A 40 -7.82 -14.95 10.50
N TRP A 41 -8.59 -14.48 11.50
CA TRP A 41 -8.05 -13.98 12.77
C TRP A 41 -7.65 -15.15 13.67
N ARG A 42 -6.56 -14.96 14.40
CA ARG A 42 -6.01 -15.93 15.35
C ARG A 42 -5.57 -15.22 16.61
N THR A 43 -5.70 -15.87 17.76
CA THR A 43 -5.17 -15.34 19.03
C THR A 43 -3.69 -15.70 19.19
N VAL A 44 -3.02 -15.04 20.13
CA VAL A 44 -1.61 -15.26 20.46
C VAL A 44 -1.52 -15.94 21.83
N CYS A 45 -0.70 -16.98 21.95
CA CYS A 45 -0.49 -17.63 23.24
C CYS A 45 0.44 -16.81 24.15
N ASP A 46 0.20 -16.87 25.45
CA ASP A 46 0.99 -16.16 26.45
C ASP A 46 2.29 -16.87 26.86
N ASP A 47 2.56 -18.08 26.37
CA ASP A 47 3.84 -18.77 26.57
C ASP A 47 4.99 -17.96 25.98
N GLY A 48 5.94 -17.59 26.83
CA GLY A 48 7.04 -16.70 26.48
C GLY A 48 6.67 -15.21 26.41
N TRP A 49 5.37 -14.86 26.50
CA TRP A 49 4.87 -13.50 26.32
C TRP A 49 5.41 -12.54 27.39
N ASP A 50 6.14 -11.54 26.93
CA ASP A 50 6.76 -10.53 27.78
C ASP A 50 6.56 -9.09 27.26
N LEU A 51 7.21 -8.15 27.93
CA LEU A 51 7.08 -6.73 27.61
C LEU A 51 7.67 -6.42 26.23
N GLU A 52 8.74 -7.08 25.79
CA GLU A 52 9.34 -6.82 24.49
C GLU A 52 8.41 -7.23 23.34
N ASP A 53 7.68 -8.34 23.51
CA ASP A 53 6.63 -8.73 22.57
C ASP A 53 5.51 -7.68 22.51
N ALA A 54 5.07 -7.19 23.67
CA ALA A 54 4.04 -6.16 23.76
C ALA A 54 4.51 -4.83 23.12
N ILE A 55 5.78 -4.47 23.27
CA ILE A 55 6.38 -3.28 22.65
C ILE A 55 6.30 -3.38 21.13
N VAL A 56 6.64 -4.52 20.55
CA VAL A 56 6.54 -4.75 19.09
C VAL A 56 5.09 -4.57 18.64
N VAL A 57 4.12 -5.18 19.33
CA VAL A 57 2.68 -5.03 19.00
C VAL A 57 2.24 -3.57 19.07
N CYS A 58 2.57 -2.87 20.15
CA CYS A 58 2.17 -1.48 20.35
C CYS A 58 2.77 -0.58 19.26
N ARG A 59 4.06 -0.75 18.94
CA ARG A 59 4.72 -0.01 17.84
C ARG A 59 4.14 -0.35 16.48
N GLN A 60 3.85 -1.62 16.21
CA GLN A 60 3.21 -2.07 14.98
C GLN A 60 1.81 -1.43 14.79
N LEU A 61 1.10 -1.20 15.89
CA LEU A 61 -0.19 -0.48 15.92
C LEU A 61 -0.05 1.05 15.89
N GLY A 62 1.17 1.58 15.91
CA GLY A 62 1.48 3.01 15.87
C GLY A 62 1.55 3.69 17.23
N TYR A 63 1.53 2.95 18.34
CA TYR A 63 1.81 3.51 19.67
C TYR A 63 3.31 3.67 19.89
N GLN A 64 3.69 4.46 20.89
CA GLN A 64 5.10 4.72 21.16
C GLN A 64 5.75 3.53 21.89
N ASN A 65 5.02 2.92 22.83
CA ASN A 65 5.55 1.89 23.70
C ASN A 65 4.42 1.03 24.34
N ALA A 66 4.79 0.02 25.10
CA ALA A 66 3.87 -0.79 25.92
C ALA A 66 4.05 -0.53 27.41
N THR A 67 2.95 -0.46 28.17
CA THR A 67 2.97 -0.38 29.64
C THR A 67 2.94 -1.75 30.29
N SER A 68 2.34 -2.73 29.61
CA SER A 68 2.20 -4.09 30.16
C SER A 68 1.92 -5.12 29.07
N ALA A 69 2.27 -6.37 29.39
CA ALA A 69 1.98 -7.57 28.62
C ALA A 69 1.05 -8.52 29.41
N PRO A 70 -0.27 -8.25 29.52
CA PRO A 70 -1.19 -9.13 30.23
C PRO A 70 -1.24 -10.54 29.64
N ARG A 71 -1.34 -11.52 30.53
CA ARG A 71 -1.39 -12.95 30.23
C ARG A 71 -2.70 -13.55 30.74
N ARG A 72 -2.94 -14.83 30.48
CA ARG A 72 -4.04 -15.64 31.02
C ARG A 72 -5.42 -15.09 30.68
N ALA A 73 -5.62 -14.71 29.41
CA ALA A 73 -6.90 -14.20 28.91
C ALA A 73 -7.44 -13.02 29.74
N PHE A 74 -6.57 -12.10 30.18
CA PHE A 74 -6.94 -10.94 31.00
C PHE A 74 -8.07 -10.10 30.37
N PHE A 75 -8.05 -9.94 29.04
CA PHE A 75 -9.09 -9.24 28.28
C PHE A 75 -10.21 -10.18 27.78
N GLY A 76 -10.32 -11.37 28.36
CA GLY A 76 -11.24 -12.41 27.92
C GLY A 76 -10.64 -13.33 26.85
N GLN A 77 -11.27 -14.48 26.71
CA GLN A 77 -10.90 -15.54 25.77
C GLN A 77 -11.31 -15.17 24.36
N GLY A 78 -10.45 -15.43 23.39
CA GLY A 78 -10.79 -15.39 21.99
C GLY A 78 -11.46 -16.67 21.52
N ILE A 79 -11.59 -16.78 20.20
CA ILE A 79 -12.17 -17.94 19.53
C ILE A 79 -11.32 -18.33 18.32
N GLY A 80 -11.38 -19.61 17.97
CA GLY A 80 -10.78 -20.11 16.75
C GLY A 80 -9.31 -20.51 16.91
N PRO A 81 -8.48 -20.37 15.86
CA PRO A 81 -7.10 -20.85 15.90
C PRO A 81 -6.21 -19.96 16.78
N ILE A 82 -5.29 -20.60 17.50
CA ILE A 82 -4.18 -19.94 18.20
C ILE A 82 -2.96 -19.99 17.28
N TRP A 83 -2.28 -18.87 17.06
CA TRP A 83 -1.22 -18.77 16.05
C TRP A 83 0.12 -19.37 16.48
N LYS A 84 0.78 -18.79 17.47
CA LYS A 84 2.19 -19.03 17.78
C LYS A 84 2.41 -18.99 19.30
N THR A 85 3.35 -19.80 19.76
CA THR A 85 3.75 -19.96 21.16
C THR A 85 5.25 -19.62 21.27
N ASP A 86 5.71 -19.29 22.48
CA ASP A 86 7.11 -18.99 22.78
C ASP A 86 7.71 -17.90 21.87
N LEU A 87 6.96 -16.82 21.68
CA LEU A 87 7.49 -15.63 21.03
C LEU A 87 8.65 -15.08 21.86
N GLN A 88 9.69 -14.64 21.16
CA GLN A 88 10.85 -14.03 21.77
C GLN A 88 11.30 -12.86 20.88
N CYS A 89 10.52 -11.78 20.93
CA CYS A 89 10.90 -10.52 20.33
C CYS A 89 12.11 -9.92 21.08
N THR A 90 12.87 -9.09 20.39
CA THR A 90 13.92 -8.23 20.96
C THR A 90 13.40 -6.83 21.29
N GLY A 91 12.15 -6.53 20.90
CA GLY A 91 11.54 -5.20 21.04
C GLY A 91 11.81 -4.28 19.84
N SER A 92 12.67 -4.72 18.92
CA SER A 92 13.17 -3.91 17.80
C SER A 92 12.50 -4.21 16.46
N GLU A 93 11.79 -5.34 16.38
CA GLU A 93 11.09 -5.84 15.20
C GLU A 93 10.01 -4.86 14.72
N ALA A 94 9.75 -4.85 13.41
CA ALA A 94 8.70 -4.00 12.83
C ALA A 94 7.31 -4.64 12.97
N SER A 95 7.26 -5.96 13.08
CA SER A 95 6.04 -6.75 13.17
C SER A 95 6.22 -7.94 14.10
N LEU A 96 5.17 -8.33 14.80
CA LEU A 96 5.14 -9.55 15.63
C LEU A 96 5.47 -10.82 14.82
N THR A 97 5.23 -10.81 13.51
CA THR A 97 5.56 -11.93 12.61
C THR A 97 7.07 -12.12 12.39
N GLU A 98 7.88 -11.09 12.62
CA GLU A 98 9.34 -11.14 12.48
C GLU A 98 10.04 -11.68 13.74
N CYS A 99 9.32 -11.77 14.86
CA CYS A 99 9.89 -12.24 16.10
C CYS A 99 10.26 -13.74 16.04
N SER A 100 11.42 -14.03 16.62
CA SER A 100 11.94 -15.40 16.75
C SER A 100 11.07 -16.25 17.68
N GLN A 101 11.23 -17.57 17.61
CA GLN A 101 10.64 -18.49 18.58
C GLN A 101 11.72 -19.13 19.42
N ARG A 102 11.52 -19.14 20.74
CA ARG A 102 12.47 -19.79 21.67
C ARG A 102 12.47 -21.30 21.49
N SER A 103 11.32 -21.89 21.19
CA SER A 103 11.19 -23.33 20.98
C SER A 103 10.37 -23.63 19.73
N LEU A 104 10.84 -24.60 18.93
CA LEU A 104 10.05 -25.20 17.84
C LEU A 104 9.12 -26.31 18.36
N ARG A 105 9.16 -26.61 19.66
CA ARG A 105 8.25 -27.59 20.25
C ARG A 105 6.87 -26.94 20.30
N LYS A 106 5.89 -27.67 19.80
CA LYS A 106 4.50 -27.23 19.85
C LYS A 106 4.07 -27.17 21.32
N SER A 107 3.89 -25.96 21.86
CA SER A 107 3.18 -25.80 23.13
C SER A 107 1.68 -25.98 22.91
N TYR A 108 0.98 -26.54 23.89
CA TYR A 108 -0.46 -26.83 23.83
C TYR A 108 -1.24 -25.70 24.50
N CYS A 109 -1.28 -24.54 23.84
CA CYS A 109 -2.07 -23.44 24.35
C CYS A 109 -3.56 -23.64 24.12
N ASN A 110 -4.35 -23.09 25.03
CA ASN A 110 -5.79 -22.91 24.88
C ASN A 110 -6.17 -21.44 25.12
N HIS A 111 -7.45 -21.07 24.95
CA HIS A 111 -7.85 -19.67 25.07
C HIS A 111 -7.77 -19.09 26.48
N TYR A 112 -7.57 -19.89 27.54
CA TYR A 112 -7.23 -19.36 28.86
C TYR A 112 -5.84 -18.72 28.89
N GLU A 113 -5.02 -18.93 27.86
CA GLU A 113 -3.65 -18.44 27.71
C GLU A 113 -3.55 -17.39 26.60
N ASP A 114 -4.67 -16.77 26.20
CA ASP A 114 -4.62 -15.70 25.21
C ASP A 114 -3.90 -14.46 25.78
N ALA A 115 -2.93 -13.98 25.02
CA ALA A 115 -2.09 -12.84 25.35
C ALA A 115 -2.76 -11.50 25.03
N GLY A 116 -2.43 -10.48 25.82
CA GLY A 116 -2.90 -9.12 25.64
C GLY A 116 -1.78 -8.08 25.76
N VAL A 117 -2.11 -6.83 25.45
CA VAL A 117 -1.23 -5.68 25.67
C VAL A 117 -2.00 -4.50 26.26
N ALA A 118 -1.26 -3.62 26.93
CA ALA A 118 -1.67 -2.23 27.10
C ALA A 118 -0.53 -1.33 26.59
N CYS A 119 -0.87 -0.42 25.70
CA CYS A 119 0.01 0.50 25.01
C CYS A 119 -0.04 1.89 25.63
N GLU A 120 1.04 2.64 25.46
CA GLU A 120 1.15 4.04 25.85
C GLU A 120 1.64 4.94 24.72
N GLY A 121 1.51 6.23 24.96
CA GLY A 121 1.81 7.28 24.00
C GLY A 121 0.67 7.50 23.02
N LYS A 122 0.83 8.53 22.20
CA LYS A 122 -0.16 8.84 21.16
C LYS A 122 -0.02 7.80 20.06
N LYS A 123 -1.14 7.26 19.62
CA LYS A 123 -1.20 6.50 18.36
C LYS A 123 -0.80 7.46 17.25
N ASP A 124 0.41 7.30 16.74
CA ASP A 124 0.81 7.88 15.48
C ASP A 124 -0.04 7.19 14.43
N HIS A 125 -1.21 7.77 14.17
CA HIS A 125 -1.82 7.65 12.87
C HIS A 125 -0.71 7.98 11.90
N PHE A 126 -0.22 6.97 11.15
CA PHE A 126 0.70 7.12 10.04
C PHE A 126 0.33 8.42 9.34
N ARG A 127 1.05 9.49 9.68
CA ARG A 127 0.68 10.81 9.22
C ARG A 127 1.02 10.71 7.74
N LEU A 128 -0.01 10.72 6.91
CA LEU A 128 0.07 11.06 5.49
C LEU A 128 0.72 12.46 5.24
N ARG A 129 1.40 13.06 6.22
CA ARG A 129 2.05 14.38 6.17
C ARG A 129 3.58 14.33 5.99
N LYS A 130 4.20 13.17 5.75
CA LYS A 130 5.62 13.13 5.33
C LYS A 130 5.87 12.68 3.89
N LEU A 131 4.82 12.31 3.15
CA LEU A 131 4.88 12.03 1.70
C LEU A 131 4.48 13.24 0.83
N SER A 132 4.39 14.46 1.37
CA SER A 132 3.80 15.60 0.65
C SER A 132 4.72 16.79 0.34
N GLU A 133 5.99 16.76 0.71
CA GLU A 133 6.92 17.87 0.39
C GLU A 133 8.05 17.39 -0.53
N SER A 134 8.74 16.30 -0.18
CA SER A 134 9.82 15.72 -0.99
C SER A 134 9.33 15.14 -2.33
N ASP A 135 8.14 14.54 -2.36
CA ASP A 135 7.62 13.87 -3.57
C ASP A 135 7.00 14.85 -4.58
N LYS A 136 6.69 16.09 -4.16
CA LYS A 136 6.13 17.11 -5.05
C LYS A 136 7.17 17.62 -6.04
N GLU A 137 8.37 17.91 -5.55
CA GLU A 137 9.43 18.52 -6.37
C GLU A 137 9.89 17.58 -7.50
N THR A 138 10.02 16.28 -7.21
CA THR A 138 10.38 15.24 -8.19
C THR A 138 9.26 14.90 -9.17
N LYS A 139 7.98 14.99 -8.77
CA LYS A 139 6.85 14.78 -9.69
C LYS A 139 6.58 15.99 -10.59
N THR A 140 6.87 17.21 -10.14
CA THR A 140 6.70 18.41 -10.98
C THR A 140 7.67 18.46 -12.15
N SER A 141 8.93 18.06 -11.97
CA SER A 141 9.93 18.02 -13.05
C SER A 141 9.64 16.93 -14.09
N GLU A 142 9.28 15.73 -13.64
CA GLU A 142 8.84 14.63 -14.51
C GLU A 142 7.59 15.02 -15.33
N LEU A 143 6.57 15.63 -14.70
CA LEU A 143 5.35 16.07 -15.41
C LEU A 143 5.65 17.15 -16.46
N HIS A 144 6.62 18.03 -16.21
CA HIS A 144 7.07 19.01 -17.19
C HIS A 144 7.72 18.34 -18.40
N LEU A 145 8.60 17.35 -18.18
CA LEU A 145 9.25 16.61 -19.27
C LEU A 145 8.23 15.83 -20.13
N PHE A 146 7.27 15.14 -19.49
CA PHE A 146 6.20 14.45 -20.21
C PHE A 146 5.32 15.41 -21.03
N ARG A 147 4.97 16.58 -20.48
CA ARG A 147 4.22 17.61 -21.22
C ARG A 147 4.98 18.13 -22.44
N VAL A 148 6.29 18.38 -22.31
CA VAL A 148 7.15 18.81 -23.42
C VAL A 148 7.24 17.72 -24.50
N LEU A 149 7.47 16.47 -24.12
CA LEU A 149 7.56 15.35 -25.06
C LEU A 149 6.25 15.11 -25.83
N ILE A 150 5.11 15.21 -25.15
CA ILE A 150 3.79 15.11 -25.79
C ILE A 150 3.57 16.27 -26.76
N ALA A 151 3.90 17.51 -26.37
CA ALA A 151 3.78 18.67 -27.24
C ALA A 151 4.67 18.53 -28.51
N VAL A 152 5.92 18.08 -28.36
CA VAL A 152 6.82 17.82 -29.49
C VAL A 152 6.25 16.73 -30.40
N ARG A 153 5.74 15.62 -29.85
CA ARG A 153 5.10 14.56 -30.64
C ARG A 153 3.89 15.08 -31.41
N ILE A 154 3.02 15.86 -30.78
CA ILE A 154 1.84 16.46 -31.43
C ILE A 154 2.28 17.41 -32.55
N LEU A 155 3.29 18.25 -32.32
CA LEU A 155 3.79 19.19 -33.32
C LEU A 155 4.39 18.47 -34.53
N VAL A 156 5.17 17.42 -34.29
CA VAL A 156 5.74 16.58 -35.36
C VAL A 156 4.63 15.93 -36.18
N VAL A 157 3.61 15.34 -35.53
CA VAL A 157 2.44 14.77 -36.22
C VAL A 157 1.71 15.83 -37.03
N TYR A 158 1.48 17.02 -36.47
CA TYR A 158 0.84 18.14 -37.17
C TYR A 158 1.66 18.57 -38.40
N ILE A 159 2.98 18.68 -38.27
CA ILE A 159 3.88 19.01 -39.39
C ILE A 159 3.81 17.91 -40.46
N PHE A 160 3.82 16.62 -40.08
CA PHE A 160 3.67 15.52 -41.05
C PHE A 160 2.33 15.54 -41.76
N ILE A 161 1.23 15.81 -41.07
CA ILE A 161 -0.12 15.94 -41.68
C ILE A 161 -0.16 17.14 -42.63
N ASN A 162 0.40 18.29 -42.24
CA ASN A 162 0.43 19.46 -43.11
C ASN A 162 1.39 19.30 -44.28
N LEU A 163 2.56 18.68 -44.10
CA LEU A 163 3.50 18.38 -45.19
C LEU A 163 2.92 17.35 -46.15
N SER A 164 2.28 16.29 -45.65
CA SER A 164 1.58 15.33 -46.51
C SER A 164 0.39 15.96 -47.23
N GLY A 165 -0.36 16.85 -46.55
CA GLY A 165 -1.43 17.65 -47.17
C GLY A 165 -0.90 18.61 -48.25
N ILE A 166 0.23 19.27 -48.01
CA ILE A 166 0.92 20.14 -48.97
C ILE A 166 1.45 19.32 -50.15
N VAL A 167 2.03 18.15 -49.92
CA VAL A 167 2.51 17.24 -50.98
C VAL A 167 1.33 16.72 -51.81
N SER A 168 0.22 16.32 -51.18
CA SER A 168 -1.01 15.94 -51.89
C SER A 168 -1.60 17.10 -52.69
N TYR A 169 -1.65 18.31 -52.11
CA TYR A 169 -2.13 19.52 -52.79
C TYR A 169 -1.21 19.90 -53.96
N TYR A 170 0.10 19.82 -53.78
CA TYR A 170 1.10 20.07 -54.81
C TYR A 170 1.02 19.03 -55.93
N ILE A 171 0.88 17.74 -55.62
CA ILE A 171 0.67 16.68 -56.62
C ILE A 171 -0.63 16.92 -57.40
N LEU A 172 -1.72 17.33 -56.75
CA LEU A 172 -2.98 17.68 -57.42
C LEU A 172 -2.84 18.93 -58.30
N PHE A 173 -2.15 19.96 -57.81
CA PHE A 173 -1.86 21.18 -58.56
C PHE A 173 -0.98 20.90 -59.79
N VAL A 174 0.03 20.06 -59.63
CA VAL A 174 0.91 19.59 -60.71
C VAL A 174 0.11 18.73 -61.70
N LYS A 175 -0.71 17.76 -61.25
CA LYS A 175 -1.62 16.98 -62.13
C LYS A 175 -2.58 17.88 -62.91
N LYS A 176 -3.14 18.93 -62.28
CA LYS A 176 -4.03 19.89 -62.95
C LYS A 176 -3.28 20.71 -64.00
N SER A 177 -2.05 21.15 -63.70
CA SER A 177 -1.20 21.91 -64.63
C SER A 177 -0.72 21.06 -65.81
N TYR A 178 -0.26 19.82 -65.58
CA TYR A 178 0.09 18.89 -66.66
C TYR A 178 -1.15 18.43 -67.46
N GLY A 179 -2.32 18.31 -66.82
CA GLY A 179 -3.59 18.04 -67.50
C GLY A 179 -4.04 19.18 -68.42
N MET A 180 -3.85 20.45 -68.01
CA MET A 180 -4.13 21.61 -68.86
C MET A 180 -3.14 21.78 -70.02
N LEU A 181 -1.88 21.38 -69.86
CA LEU A 181 -0.89 21.36 -70.95
C LEU A 181 -1.26 20.35 -72.04
N LYS A 182 -1.88 19.22 -71.69
CA LYS A 182 -2.34 18.21 -72.66
C LYS A 182 -3.60 18.65 -73.43
N PHE A 183 -4.41 19.54 -72.87
CA PHE A 183 -5.61 20.07 -73.54
C PHE A 183 -5.27 21.18 -74.56
N ARG A 184 -4.14 21.88 -74.39
CA ARG A 184 -3.73 22.98 -75.27
C ARG A 184 -3.03 22.54 -76.57
N GLN A 185 -2.67 21.26 -76.71
CA GLN A 185 -2.12 20.70 -77.97
C GLN A 185 -3.17 20.08 -78.90
N ASN A 186 -4.45 20.02 -78.52
CA ASN A 186 -5.55 19.49 -79.35
C ASN A 186 -6.53 20.58 -79.85
N ILE A 187 -6.15 21.86 -79.83
CA ILE A 187 -6.94 22.98 -80.38
C ILE A 187 -6.10 23.82 -81.36
N LYS A 188 -5.40 23.15 -82.27
CA LYS A 188 -4.89 23.70 -83.54
C LYS A 188 -4.94 22.61 -84.62
N SER A 189 -6.13 22.41 -85.20
CA SER A 189 -6.34 21.97 -86.57
C SER A 189 -7.52 22.73 -87.13
#